data_AF-A0A5H6R4N3-F1
#
_entry.id   AF-A0A5H6R4N3-F1
#
_cell.length_a   1.000
_cell.length_b   1.000
_cell.length_c   1.000
_cell.angle_alpha   90.00
_cell.angle_beta   90.00
_cell.angle_gamma   90.00
#
_symmetry.space_group_name_H-M   'P 1'
#
loop_
_entity.id
_entity.type
_entity.pdbx_description
1 polymer ?
#
loop_
_entity_poly.entity_id
_entity_poly.type
_entity_poly.pdbx_seq_one_letter_code
_entity_poly.pdbx_strand_id
1 'polypeptide(L)' 'MFVELVYDKRNVEGLEGASEIILAELTKRVHQIFPDAEVRVKPMQGNALNSDASKSDREKLNRMLEEMFEESDIWLVED' A
#
# COMPACT_ATOMS: atom_id res chain seq x y z
N MET A 1 -10.64 -10.16 -5.07
CA MET A 1 -9.21 -10.20 -4.70
C MET A 1 -9.02 -9.30 -3.51
N PHE A 2 -8.29 -9.73 -2.50
CA PHE A 2 -7.87 -8.89 -1.39
C PHE A 2 -6.41 -8.50 -1.55
N VAL A 3 -6.07 -7.29 -1.10
CA VAL A 3 -4.71 -6.76 -1.06
C VAL A 3 -4.50 -6.15 0.32
N GLU A 4 -3.59 -6.71 1.11
CA GLU A 4 -3.17 -6.14 2.39
C GLU A 4 -1.70 -5.78 2.34
N LEU A 5 -1.42 -4.50 2.55
CA LEU A 5 -0.09 -3.98 2.72
C LEU A 5 0.27 -3.96 4.21
N VAL A 6 1.25 -4.76 4.57
CA VAL A 6 1.94 -4.67 5.85
C VAL A 6 3.12 -3.73 5.66
N TYR A 7 3.17 -2.66 6.43
CA TYR A 7 4.28 -1.70 6.39
C TYR A 7 4.97 -1.62 7.74
N ASP A 8 6.27 -1.33 7.71
CA ASP A 8 7.06 -1.13 8.91
C ASP A 8 6.65 0.19 9.57
N LYS A 9 6.01 0.07 10.73
CA LYS A 9 5.48 1.23 11.46
C LYS A 9 6.56 2.24 11.86
N ARG A 10 7.83 1.82 11.92
CA ARG A 10 8.96 2.71 12.24
C ARG A 10 9.27 3.70 11.13
N ASN A 11 8.88 3.40 9.88
CA ASN A 11 9.10 4.28 8.75
C ASN A 11 8.18 5.50 8.75
N VAL A 12 7.08 5.44 9.51
CA VAL A 12 6.09 6.52 9.63
C VAL A 12 5.93 6.97 11.08
N GLU A 13 6.91 6.64 11.92
CA GLU A 13 6.91 7.08 13.31
C GLU A 13 7.03 8.61 13.34
N GLY A 14 6.03 9.27 13.94
CA GLY A 14 5.94 10.73 13.99
C GLY A 14 5.07 11.38 12.93
N LEU A 15 4.50 10.61 11.98
CA LEU A 15 3.51 11.09 11.02
C LEU A 15 2.10 10.74 11.51
N GLU A 16 1.33 11.72 11.97
CA GLU A 16 -0.06 11.48 12.38
C GLU A 16 -0.92 11.12 11.15
N GLY A 17 -1.82 10.14 11.30
CA GLY A 17 -2.71 9.72 10.20
C GLY A 17 -2.02 8.96 9.06
N ALA A 18 -0.76 8.51 9.22
CA ALA A 18 -0.02 7.77 8.20
C ALA A 18 -0.78 6.55 7.67
N SER A 19 -1.52 5.86 8.54
CA SER A 19 -2.26 4.66 8.17
C SER A 19 -3.39 4.98 7.17
N GLU A 20 -4.09 6.08 7.38
CA GLU A 20 -5.16 6.59 6.52
C GLU A 20 -4.61 7.09 5.18
N ILE A 21 -3.48 7.80 5.20
CA ILE A 21 -2.80 8.30 4.00
C ILE A 21 -2.34 7.12 3.11
N ILE A 22 -1.65 6.13 3.69
CA ILE A 22 -1.22 4.93 2.97
C ILE A 22 -2.42 4.15 2.43
N LEU A 23 -3.47 3.99 3.24
CA LEU A 23 -4.68 3.31 2.80
C LEU A 23 -5.32 4.01 1.60
N ALA A 24 -5.44 5.33 1.63
CA ALA A 24 -6.05 6.11 0.56
C ALA A 24 -5.26 5.99 -0.75
N GLU A 25 -3.93 6.16 -0.71
CA GLU A 25 -3.09 6.06 -1.90
C GLU A 25 -3.04 4.63 -2.46
N LEU A 26 -2.89 3.63 -1.59
CA LEU A 26 -2.93 2.23 -2.00
C LEU A 26 -4.27 1.87 -2.65
N THR A 27 -5.38 2.30 -2.05
CA THR A 27 -6.72 2.04 -2.58
C THR A 27 -6.88 2.63 -3.98
N LYS A 28 -6.48 3.90 -4.16
CA LYS A 28 -6.53 4.60 -5.44
C LYS A 28 -5.77 3.84 -6.54
N ARG A 29 -4.52 3.43 -6.28
CA ARG A 29 -3.69 2.73 -7.28
C ARG A 29 -4.15 1.29 -7.53
N VAL A 30 -4.55 0.56 -6.48
CA VAL A 30 -5.06 -0.80 -6.64
C VAL A 30 -6.36 -0.79 -7.46
N HIS A 31 -7.29 0.12 -7.18
CA HIS A 31 -8.57 0.18 -7.90
C HIS A 31 -8.43 0.64 -9.37
N GLN A 32 -7.35 1.33 -9.74
CA GLN A 32 -7.04 1.59 -11.14
C GLN A 32 -6.74 0.31 -11.95
N ILE A 33 -6.18 -0.71 -11.30
CA ILE A 33 -5.82 -1.99 -11.94
C ILE A 33 -6.91 -3.04 -11.70
N PHE A 34 -7.48 -3.05 -10.49
CA PHE A 34 -8.43 -4.03 -10.00
C PHE A 34 -9.57 -3.33 -9.24
N PRO A 35 -10.61 -2.84 -9.96
CA PRO A 35 -11.66 -1.99 -9.39
C PRO A 35 -12.42 -2.60 -8.20
N ASP A 36 -12.59 -3.93 -8.20
CA ASP A 36 -13.35 -4.65 -7.18
C ASP A 36 -12.47 -5.25 -6.07
N ALA A 37 -11.20 -4.83 -5.98
CA ALA A 37 -10.29 -5.35 -4.97
C ALA A 37 -10.58 -4.77 -3.58
N GLU A 38 -10.52 -5.62 -2.56
CA GLU A 38 -10.60 -5.18 -1.18
C GLU A 38 -9.20 -4.80 -0.69
N VAL A 39 -9.02 -3.56 -0.22
CA VAL A 39 -7.71 -3.01 0.15
C VAL A 39 -7.64 -2.76 1.65
N ARG A 40 -6.54 -3.21 2.27
CA ARG A 40 -6.27 -3.06 3.70
C ARG A 40 -4.82 -2.68 3.93
N VAL A 41 -4.56 -2.02 5.06
CA VAL A 41 -3.19 -1.72 5.51
C VAL A 41 -3.03 -2.15 6.96
N LYS A 42 -1.81 -2.57 7.33
CA LYS A 42 -1.51 -3.00 8.70
C LYS A 42 -0.11 -2.54 9.14
N PRO A 43 0.02 -1.73 10.20
CA PRO A 43 1.31 -1.39 10.77
C PRO A 43 1.90 -2.58 11.54
N MET A 44 3.08 -3.07 11.14
CA MET A 44 3.80 -4.16 11.82
C MET A 44 5.31 -3.88 11.86
N GLN A 45 6.11 -4.87 12.26
CA GLN A 45 7.55 -4.88 12.00
C GLN A 45 7.80 -5.52 10.63
N GLY A 46 8.49 -4.80 9.74
CA GLY A 46 8.78 -5.21 8.37
C GLY A 46 7.67 -4.90 7.36
N ASN A 47 8.03 -5.05 6.07
CA ASN A 47 7.15 -4.80 4.93
C ASN A 47 6.72 -6.13 4.29
N ALA A 48 5.44 -6.29 3.96
CA ALA A 48 4.93 -7.43 3.21
C ALA A 48 3.66 -7.09 2.42
N LEU A 49 3.45 -7.78 1.30
CA LEU A 49 2.20 -7.75 0.54
C LEU A 49 1.49 -9.10 0.66
N ASN A 50 0.29 -9.10 1.23
CA ASN A 50 -0.58 -10.27 1.31
C ASN A 50 -1.73 -10.12 0.30
N SER A 51 -1.97 -11.16 -0.49
CA SER A 51 -3.05 -11.16 -1.49
C SER A 51 -3.39 -12.58 -1.92
N ASP A 52 -4.64 -12.81 -2.31
CA ASP A 52 -5.14 -14.03 -2.97
C ASP A 52 -5.00 -13.95 -4.51
N ALA A 53 -4.26 -12.95 -5.01
CA ALA A 53 -3.95 -12.75 -6.42
C ALA A 53 -3.23 -13.93 -7.07
N SER A 54 -3.44 -14.09 -8.39
CA SER A 54 -2.61 -14.96 -9.22
C SER A 54 -1.15 -14.50 -9.23
N LYS A 55 -0.21 -15.37 -9.62
CA LYS A 55 1.21 -14.99 -9.71
C LYS A 55 1.43 -13.74 -10.58
N SER A 56 0.80 -13.69 -11.76
CA SER A 56 0.91 -12.56 -12.68
C SER A 56 0.30 -11.27 -12.12
N ASP A 57 -0.78 -11.37 -11.36
CA ASP A 57 -1.40 -10.18 -10.77
C ASP A 57 -0.61 -9.68 -9.56
N ARG A 58 0.01 -10.59 -8.81
CA ARG A 58 0.94 -10.24 -7.73
C ARG A 58 2.18 -9.50 -8.25
N GLU A 59 2.70 -9.88 -9.42
CA GLU A 59 3.80 -9.14 -10.07
C GLU A 59 3.39 -7.71 -10.45
N LYS A 60 2.17 -7.51 -10.97
CA LYS A 60 1.64 -6.16 -11.24
C LYS A 60 1.48 -5.35 -9.94
N LEU A 61 0.97 -5.96 -8.88
CA LEU A 61 0.81 -5.30 -7.58
C LEU A 61 2.16 -4.90 -6.98
N ASN A 62 3.17 -5.77 -7.04
CA ASN A 62 4.52 -5.45 -6.55
C ASN A 62 5.14 -4.28 -7.31
N ARG A 63 5.04 -4.28 -8.64
CA ARG A 63 5.55 -3.17 -9.46
C ARG A 63 4.85 -1.85 -9.14
N MET A 64 3.52 -1.88 -9.01
CA MET A 64 2.75 -0.70 -8.62
C MET A 64 3.14 -0.19 -7.23
N LEU A 65 3.38 -1.09 -6.26
CA LEU A 65 3.84 -0.73 -4.92
C LEU A 65 5.24 -0.13 -4.91
N GLU A 66 6.17 -0.65 -5.72
CA GLU A 66 7.50 -0.08 -5.88
C GLU A 66 7.38 1.37 -6.38
N GLU A 67 6.64 1.59 -7.47
CA GLU A 67 6.38 2.94 -8.03
C GLU A 67 5.70 3.85 -6.99
N MET A 68 4.78 3.32 -6.18
CA MET A 68 4.11 4.06 -5.10
C MET A 68 5.08 4.55 -4.03
N PHE A 69 5.99 3.70 -3.55
CA PHE A 69 6.92 4.09 -2.51
C PHE A 69 8.10 4.92 -3.01
N GLU A 70 8.48 4.82 -4.29
CA GLU A 70 9.41 5.76 -4.93
C GLU A 70 8.90 7.21 -4.89
N GLU A 71 7.58 7.40 -4.91
CA GLU A 71 6.93 8.71 -4.87
C GLU A 71 6.48 9.12 -3.45
N SER A 72 6.91 8.40 -2.41
CA SER A 72 6.41 8.59 -1.04
C SER A 72 6.61 10.00 -0.48
N ASP A 73 7.69 10.69 -0.86
CA ASP A 73 7.92 12.10 -0.46
C ASP A 73 6.84 13.07 -0.96
N ILE A 74 6.03 12.67 -1.95
CA ILE A 74 4.98 13.52 -2.56
C ILE A 74 3.62 13.31 -1.89
N TRP A 75 3.29 12.08 -1.49
CA TRP A 75 1.95 11.72 -1.00
C TRP A 75 1.91 11.31 0.46
N LEU A 76 3.04 10.93 1.07
CA LEU A 76 3.14 10.53 2.47
C LEU A 76 3.57 11.71 3.36
N VAL A 77 2.80 12.80 3.28
CA VAL A 77 3.03 14.03 4.03
C VAL A 77 1.84 14.34 4.94
N GLU A 78 2.11 14.98 6.08
CA GLU A 78 1.07 15.60 6.90
C GLU A 78 0.52 16.83 6.16
N ASP A 79 -0.81 17.00 6.17
CA ASP A 79 -1.50 18.18 5.61
C ASP A 79 -1.18 19.46 6.42
#